data_AF-A0A6I7MVY9-F1
#
_entry.id   AF-A0A6I7MVY9-F1
#
_cell.length_a   1.000
_cell.length_b   1.000
_cell.length_c   1.000
_cell.angle_alpha   90.00
_cell.angle_beta   90.00
_cell.angle_gamma   90.00
#
_symmetry.space_group_name_H-M   'P 1'
#
loop_
_entity.id
_entity.type
_entity.pdbx_description
1 polymer ?
#
loop_
_entity_poly.entity_id
_entity_poly.type
_entity_poly.pdbx_seq_one_letter_code
_entity_poly.pdbx_strand_id
1 'polypeptide(L)' 'MDITVNNELLQISDPCSVSQLLEDHIQLKAEGIAVAVNQSVIPKENWGKTFIGSGDNIILIKATQGG' A
#
# COMPACT_ATOMS: atom_id res chain seq x y z
N MET A 1 -13.03 -1.57 -7.24
CA MET A 1 -11.95 -2.46 -7.67
C MET A 1 -11.51 -3.32 -6.49
N ASP A 2 -11.13 -4.55 -6.78
CA ASP A 2 -10.68 -5.49 -5.76
C ASP A 2 -9.16 -5.54 -5.77
N ILE A 3 -8.53 -5.38 -4.63
CA ILE A 3 -7.08 -5.51 -4.45
C ILE A 3 -6.80 -6.45 -3.29
N THR A 4 -5.56 -6.91 -3.18
CA THR A 4 -5.12 -7.68 -2.00
C THR A 4 -4.11 -6.86 -1.21
N VAL A 5 -4.32 -6.68 0.09
CA VAL A 5 -3.37 -6.02 1.00
C VAL A 5 -2.95 -7.02 2.07
N ASN A 6 -1.67 -7.36 2.18
CA ASN A 6 -1.17 -8.36 3.15
C ASN A 6 -1.98 -9.67 3.15
N ASN A 7 -2.30 -10.19 1.96
CA ASN A 7 -3.12 -11.39 1.75
C ASN A 7 -4.61 -11.26 2.11
N GLU A 8 -5.09 -10.07 2.47
CA GLU A 8 -6.51 -9.79 2.70
C GLU A 8 -7.13 -9.04 1.52
N LEU A 9 -8.34 -9.45 1.12
CA LEU A 9 -9.06 -8.79 0.03
C LEU A 9 -9.64 -7.46 0.52
N LEU A 10 -9.36 -6.37 -0.20
CA LEU A 10 -9.88 -5.04 0.08
C LEU A 10 -10.59 -4.51 -1.17
N GLN A 11 -11.84 -4.11 -1.01
CA GLN A 11 -12.60 -3.42 -2.05
C GLN A 11 -12.43 -1.90 -1.91
N ILE A 12 -12.06 -1.26 -3.01
CA ILE A 12 -11.87 0.18 -3.11
C ILE A 12 -12.79 0.73 -4.19
N SER A 13 -13.58 1.75 -3.89
CA SER A 13 -14.54 2.31 -4.85
C SER A 13 -13.84 3.10 -5.97
N ASP A 14 -12.83 3.90 -5.64
CA ASP A 14 -12.19 4.84 -6.55
C ASP A 14 -10.70 4.51 -6.75
N PRO A 15 -10.11 4.84 -7.92
CA PRO A 15 -8.67 4.78 -8.11
C PRO A 15 -7.96 5.67 -7.10
N CYS A 16 -7.01 5.11 -6.36
CA CYS A 16 -6.25 5.85 -5.36
C CYS A 16 -4.75 5.58 -5.52
N SER A 17 -3.95 6.52 -5.07
CA SER A 17 -2.51 6.38 -4.95
C SER A 17 -2.12 5.51 -3.75
N VAL A 18 -0.89 5.02 -3.69
CA VAL A 18 -0.37 4.29 -2.52
C VAL A 18 -0.50 5.12 -1.25
N SER A 19 -0.26 6.43 -1.30
CA SER A 19 -0.44 7.30 -0.13
C SER A 19 -1.90 7.36 0.32
N GLN A 20 -2.83 7.51 -0.61
CA GLN A 20 -4.27 7.57 -0.29
C GLN A 20 -4.78 6.22 0.24
N LEU A 21 -4.30 5.10 -0.29
CA LEU A 21 -4.61 3.78 0.28
C LEU A 21 -4.24 3.73 1.77
N LEU A 22 -3.02 4.15 2.11
CA LEU A 22 -2.53 4.10 3.48
C LEU A 22 -3.32 5.00 4.42
N GLU A 23 -3.65 6.21 3.97
CA GLU A 23 -4.34 7.23 4.76
C GLU A 23 -5.84 6.93 4.90
N ASP A 24 -6.53 6.67 3.78
CA ASP A 24 -8.00 6.61 3.71
C ASP A 24 -8.56 5.23 4.05
N HIS A 25 -7.84 4.15 3.69
CA HIS A 25 -8.34 2.78 3.83
C HIS A 25 -7.65 1.99 4.93
N ILE A 26 -6.34 2.15 5.08
CA ILE A 26 -5.56 1.38 6.07
C ILE A 26 -5.39 2.15 7.39
N GLN A 27 -5.55 3.48 7.37
CA GLN A 27 -5.38 4.36 8.53
C GLN A 27 -4.00 4.22 9.19
N LEU A 28 -2.97 3.93 8.40
CA LEU A 28 -1.59 3.78 8.87
C LEU A 28 -0.75 5.01 8.52
N LYS A 29 0.02 5.48 9.51
CA LYS A 29 1.03 6.51 9.27
C LYS A 29 2.21 5.94 8.50
N ALA A 30 2.75 6.72 7.56
CA ALA A 30 3.89 6.39 6.72
C ALA A 30 5.25 6.22 7.45
N GLU A 31 5.26 6.10 8.77
CA GLU A 31 6.48 5.98 9.58
C GLU A 31 6.80 4.51 9.85
N GLY A 32 8.03 4.10 9.50
CA GLY A 32 8.50 2.73 9.72
C GLY A 32 7.81 1.67 8.86
N ILE A 33 7.21 2.07 7.73
CA ILE A 33 6.54 1.17 6.78
C ILE A 33 7.15 1.35 5.39
N ALA A 34 7.41 0.24 4.71
CA ALA A 34 7.64 0.18 3.28
C ALA A 34 6.44 -0.48 2.59
N VAL A 35 6.15 -0.08 1.36
CA VAL A 35 5.06 -0.63 0.56
C VAL A 35 5.65 -1.30 -0.68
N ALA A 36 5.20 -2.52 -0.96
CA ALA A 36 5.43 -3.17 -2.24
C ALA A 36 4.10 -3.33 -3.00
N VAL A 37 4.12 -3.04 -4.30
CA VAL A 37 3.01 -3.29 -5.22
C VAL A 37 3.49 -4.33 -6.23
N ASN A 38 2.78 -5.45 -6.35
CA ASN A 38 3.10 -6.56 -7.24
C ASN A 38 4.56 -7.03 -7.10
N GLN A 39 5.02 -7.23 -5.86
CA GLN A 39 6.40 -7.64 -5.50
C GLN A 39 7.49 -6.59 -5.76
N SER A 40 7.13 -5.39 -6.20
CA SER A 40 8.07 -4.27 -6.37
C SER A 40 7.91 -3.25 -5.25
N VAL A 41 8.98 -2.99 -4.50
CA VAL A 41 8.99 -1.93 -3.47
C VAL A 41 8.84 -0.57 -4.13
N ILE A 42 7.89 0.23 -3.65
CA ILE A 42 7.64 1.59 -4.13
C ILE A 42 8.36 2.57 -3.19
N PRO A 43 9.33 3.37 -3.69
CA PRO A 43 9.96 4.42 -2.90
C PRO A 43 8.94 5.42 -2.36
N LYS A 44 9.15 5.91 -1.14
CA LYS A 44 8.19 6.77 -0.42
C LYS A 44 7.84 8.05 -1.20
N GLU A 45 8.81 8.62 -1.88
CA GLU A 45 8.66 9.79 -2.77
C GLU A 45 7.73 9.54 -3.97
N ASN A 46 7.50 8.28 -4.31
CA ASN A 46 6.63 7.86 -5.42
C ASN A 46 5.23 7.45 -4.97
N TRP A 47 4.95 7.37 -3.65
CA TRP A 47 3.65 6.89 -3.17
C TRP A 47 2.47 7.72 -3.67
N GLY A 48 2.61 9.04 -3.77
CA GLY A 48 1.59 9.92 -4.34
C GLY A 48 1.49 9.91 -5.87
N LYS A 49 2.39 9.20 -6.55
CA LYS A 49 2.44 9.09 -8.03
C LYS A 49 2.11 7.69 -8.53
N THR A 50 2.21 6.69 -7.67
CA THR A 50 1.88 5.30 -7.97
C THR A 50 0.40 5.06 -7.66
N PHE A 51 -0.40 4.92 -8.71
CA PHE A 51 -1.82 4.56 -8.61
C PHE A 51 -2.00 3.06 -8.56
N ILE A 52 -2.95 2.62 -7.73
CA ILE A 52 -3.31 1.22 -7.57
C ILE A 52 -4.40 0.87 -8.59
N GLY A 53 -4.23 -0.28 -9.23
CA GLY A 53 -5.20 -0.86 -10.15
C GLY A 53 -5.96 -2.04 -9.54
N SER A 54 -7.03 -2.45 -10.21
CA SER A 54 -7.77 -3.66 -9.85
C SER A 54 -6.88 -4.90 -10.01
N GLY A 55 -6.91 -5.78 -9.01
CA GLY A 55 -6.12 -7.01 -8.97
C GLY A 55 -4.72 -6.85 -8.41
N ASP A 56 -4.29 -5.63 -8.07
CA ASP A 56 -2.96 -5.40 -7.51
C ASP A 56 -2.80 -6.09 -6.15
N ASN A 57 -1.59 -6.59 -5.93
CA ASN A 57 -1.16 -7.15 -4.66
C ASN A 57 -0.24 -6.15 -3.93
N ILE A 58 -0.68 -5.68 -2.77
CA ILE A 58 0.00 -4.72 -1.93
C ILE A 58 0.52 -5.46 -0.70
N ILE A 59 1.80 -5.30 -0.39
CA ILE A 59 2.40 -5.77 0.85
C ILE A 59 2.90 -4.57 1.65
N LEU A 60 2.41 -4.47 2.88
CA LEU A 60 2.83 -3.49 3.88
C LEU A 60 3.89 -4.14 4.77
N ILE A 61 5.13 -3.65 4.65
CA ILE A 61 6.30 -4.16 5.35
C ILE A 61 6.58 -3.20 6.50
N LYS A 62 6.28 -3.62 7.73
CA LYS A 62 6.63 -2.84 8.93
C LYS A 62 8.07 -3.14 9.32
N ALA A 63 8.87 -2.10 9.53
CA ALA A 63 10.18 -2.24 10.14
C ALA A 63 9.99 -2.81 11.56
N THR A 64 10.41 -4.05 11.76
CA THR A 64 10.59 -4.59 13.09
C THR A 64 11.93 -4.07 13.61
N GLN A 65 11.93 -3.34 14.71
CA GLN A 65 13.17 -3.00 15.41
C GLN A 65 13.80 -4.32 15.91
N GLY A 66 14.78 -4.83 15.16
CA GLY A 66 15.67 -5.88 15.63
C GLY A 66 16.66 -5.29 16.63
N GLY A 67 16.99 -6.07 17.67
CA GLY A 67 17.78 -5.63 18.84
C GLY A 67 19.18 -5.12 18.56
#